data_AF-A0A3P7KCE8-F1
#
_entry.id   AF-A0A3P7KCE8-F1
#
_cell.length_a   1.000
_cell.length_b   1.000
_cell.length_c   1.000
_cell.angle_alpha   90.00
_cell.angle_beta   90.00
_cell.angle_gamma   90.00
#
_symmetry.space_group_name_H-M   'P 1'
#
loop_
_entity.id
_entity.type
_entity.pdbx_description
1 polymer ?
#
loop_
_entity_poly.entity_id
_entity_poly.type
_entity_poly.pdbx_seq_one_letter_code
_entity_poly.pdbx_strand_id
1 'polypeptide(L)'
;RFCPPQQNSSHLSVYLTRRNLFIGTVAQFSCPVGYKPHGHTTATCEDDGTWSHSPPECHERKARYKSLCFSRIRESLSAIQCPPLAVDSRSMTVTVSSYKFGGVAQFQCAKGFTLIGAEHIHCQSDSSWSEKIPICTIVKCAKIDPPKNAVLLSPPKSQYHRGDVMLFGCLPNHILTGGDFVVCQPDGKWTKIITKCDAFCRHPGVPAHGASTSPPKDYYLVGEKIVYFCPSHDYKLNSENVLTCIGAGKWSRKIPLCLLDRRN
;
A
#
# COMPACT_ATOMS: atom_id res chain seq x y z
N ARG A 1 -1.34 54.33 -32.14
CA ARG A 1 -1.77 55.19 -31.01
C ARG A 1 -1.82 54.32 -29.77
N PHE A 2 -1.54 54.86 -28.59
CA PHE A 2 -1.55 54.13 -27.33
C PHE A 2 -2.56 54.77 -26.40
N CYS A 3 -3.29 53.95 -25.65
CA CYS A 3 -4.20 54.47 -24.64
C CYS A 3 -3.42 54.97 -23.41
N PRO A 4 -3.94 55.98 -22.70
CA PRO A 4 -3.30 56.47 -21.49
C PRO A 4 -3.26 55.38 -20.41
N PRO A 5 -2.21 55.36 -19.56
CA PRO A 5 -2.08 54.36 -18.50
C PRO A 5 -3.16 54.53 -17.45
N GLN A 6 -3.86 53.45 -17.16
CA GLN A 6 -4.79 53.34 -16.04
C GLN A 6 -4.01 52.85 -14.82
N GLN A 7 -4.11 53.58 -13.70
CA GLN A 7 -3.36 53.27 -12.48
C GLN A 7 -4.28 52.79 -11.37
N ASN A 8 -3.72 52.00 -10.46
CA ASN A 8 -4.40 51.61 -9.23
C ASN A 8 -4.61 52.83 -8.33
N SER A 9 -5.74 52.84 -7.63
CA SER A 9 -6.01 53.79 -6.54
C SER A 9 -6.38 53.04 -5.26
N SER A 10 -6.50 53.74 -4.13
CA SER A 10 -6.93 53.16 -2.85
C SER A 10 -8.33 52.52 -2.92
N HIS A 11 -9.13 52.87 -3.93
CA HIS A 11 -10.50 52.42 -4.09
C HIS A 11 -10.73 51.59 -5.37
N LEU A 12 -9.70 51.35 -6.19
CA LEU A 12 -9.84 50.60 -7.44
C LEU A 12 -8.55 49.88 -7.85
N SER A 13 -8.64 48.57 -8.08
CA SER A 13 -7.55 47.77 -8.64
C SER A 13 -7.75 47.58 -10.15
N VAL A 14 -6.71 47.84 -10.94
CA VAL A 14 -6.68 47.75 -12.40
C VAL A 14 -5.76 46.61 -12.84
N TYR A 15 -6.28 45.72 -13.66
CA TYR A 15 -5.54 44.61 -14.24
C TYR A 15 -5.54 44.74 -15.77
N LEU A 16 -4.35 44.79 -16.38
CA LEU A 16 -4.20 44.93 -17.82
C LEU A 16 -3.81 43.60 -18.44
N THR A 17 -4.45 43.23 -19.55
CA THR A 17 -4.12 41.98 -20.25
C THR A 17 -2.71 41.99 -20.84
N ARG A 18 -2.13 43.17 -21.09
CA ARG A 18 -0.79 43.34 -21.67
C ARG A 18 -0.08 44.56 -21.08
N ARG A 19 1.26 44.51 -21.01
CA ARG A 19 2.10 45.60 -20.47
C ARG A 19 2.15 46.83 -21.40
N ASN A 20 2.05 46.63 -22.71
CA ASN A 20 2.03 47.70 -23.70
C ASN A 20 0.57 48.01 -24.07
N LEU A 21 0.15 49.27 -23.95
CA LEU A 21 -1.24 49.72 -24.09
C LEU A 21 -1.63 50.02 -25.55
N PHE A 22 -1.39 49.06 -26.44
CA PHE A 22 -1.76 49.19 -27.83
C PHE A 22 -3.26 48.90 -28.03
N ILE A 23 -3.78 49.28 -29.18
CA ILE A 23 -5.19 49.10 -29.59
C ILE A 23 -5.62 47.63 -29.40
N GLY A 24 -6.77 47.41 -28.76
CA GLY A 24 -7.30 46.10 -28.38
C GLY A 24 -6.82 45.57 -27.02
N THR A 25 -5.94 46.28 -26.31
CA THR A 25 -5.61 45.95 -24.90
C THR A 25 -6.84 46.12 -24.02
N VAL A 26 -7.05 45.21 -23.06
CA VAL A 26 -8.22 45.23 -22.17
C VAL A 26 -7.77 45.53 -20.74
N ALA A 27 -8.41 46.51 -20.12
CA ALA A 27 -8.32 46.81 -18.69
C ALA A 27 -9.51 46.18 -17.98
N GLN A 28 -9.25 45.50 -16.86
CA GLN A 28 -10.25 44.94 -15.96
C GLN A 28 -10.15 45.63 -14.60
N PHE A 29 -11.29 46.07 -14.10
CA PHE A 29 -11.42 46.84 -12.88
C PHE A 29 -12.04 46.01 -11.76
N SER A 30 -11.48 46.10 -10.56
CA SER A 30 -11.98 45.42 -9.36
C SER A 30 -12.04 46.36 -8.18
N CYS A 31 -13.19 46.38 -7.49
CA CYS A 31 -13.37 47.14 -6.26
C CYS A 31 -12.93 46.32 -5.03
N PRO A 32 -12.51 47.00 -3.94
CA PRO A 32 -12.25 46.36 -2.66
C PRO A 32 -13.47 45.64 -2.08
N VAL A 33 -13.22 44.69 -1.16
CA VAL A 33 -14.27 43.93 -0.47
C VAL A 33 -15.25 44.87 0.25
N GLY A 34 -16.56 44.67 0.01
CA GLY A 34 -17.63 45.49 0.59
C GLY A 34 -18.17 46.59 -0.35
N TYR A 35 -17.47 46.87 -1.45
CA TYR A 35 -17.88 47.85 -2.46
C TYR A 35 -18.35 47.15 -3.73
N LYS A 36 -19.33 47.75 -4.42
CA LYS A 36 -19.80 47.29 -5.74
C LYS A 36 -19.40 48.32 -6.80
N PRO A 37 -18.79 47.89 -7.92
CA PRO A 37 -18.53 48.80 -9.03
C PRO A 37 -19.84 49.30 -9.61
N HIS A 38 -19.93 50.62 -9.77
CA HIS A 38 -20.98 51.33 -10.45
C HIS A 38 -20.42 51.83 -11.79
N GLY A 39 -20.74 51.10 -12.86
CA GLY A 39 -20.17 51.31 -14.20
C GLY A 39 -19.64 50.01 -14.79
N HIS A 40 -18.90 50.12 -15.90
CA HIS A 40 -18.31 48.98 -16.59
C HIS A 40 -17.06 48.47 -15.85
N THR A 41 -16.97 47.16 -15.65
CA THR A 41 -15.82 46.52 -14.99
C THR A 41 -14.69 46.18 -15.94
N THR A 42 -14.84 46.50 -17.22
CA THR A 42 -13.82 46.30 -18.25
C THR A 42 -13.85 47.44 -19.26
N ALA A 43 -12.70 47.82 -19.80
CA ALA A 43 -12.57 48.77 -20.91
C ALA A 43 -11.54 48.26 -21.93
N THR A 44 -11.77 48.51 -23.21
CA THR A 44 -10.85 48.11 -24.30
C THR A 44 -10.25 49.36 -24.94
N CYS A 45 -8.97 49.32 -25.29
CA CYS A 45 -8.30 50.41 -25.99
C CYS A 45 -8.74 50.46 -27.46
N GLU A 46 -9.39 51.53 -27.89
CA GLU A 46 -9.99 51.66 -29.23
C GLU A 46 -9.05 52.32 -30.24
N ASP A 47 -9.44 52.28 -31.51
CA ASP A 47 -8.60 52.69 -32.65
C ASP A 47 -8.25 54.19 -32.63
N ASP A 48 -9.06 54.99 -31.94
CA ASP A 48 -8.84 56.43 -31.76
C ASP A 48 -7.75 56.75 -30.70
N GLY A 49 -7.35 55.75 -29.91
CA GLY A 49 -6.38 55.85 -28.83
C GLY A 49 -7.00 56.15 -27.46
N THR A 50 -8.31 55.98 -27.29
CA THR A 50 -9.03 56.14 -26.03
C THR A 50 -9.57 54.81 -25.49
N TRP A 51 -9.98 54.80 -24.23
CA TRP A 51 -10.58 53.61 -23.61
C TRP A 51 -12.10 53.62 -23.84
N SER A 52 -12.67 52.49 -24.24
CA SER A 52 -14.11 52.33 -24.52
C SER A 52 -15.02 52.75 -23.36
N HIS A 53 -14.54 52.60 -22.12
CA HIS A 53 -15.24 53.03 -20.91
C HIS A 53 -14.26 53.64 -19.89
N SER A 54 -14.75 54.57 -19.08
CA SER A 54 -14.01 55.09 -17.93
C SER A 54 -13.98 54.08 -16.77
N PRO A 55 -12.99 54.16 -15.86
CA PRO A 55 -12.97 53.36 -14.64
C PRO A 55 -14.26 53.51 -13.81
N PRO A 56 -14.81 52.43 -13.24
CA PRO A 56 -16.07 52.48 -12.49
C PRO A 56 -15.87 53.12 -11.11
N GLU A 57 -16.92 53.76 -10.60
CA GLU A 57 -16.93 54.23 -9.21
C GLU A 57 -17.30 53.10 -8.27
N CYS A 58 -16.53 52.90 -7.19
CA CYS A 58 -16.82 51.86 -6.20
C CYS A 58 -17.71 52.44 -5.09
N HIS A 59 -18.97 52.01 -5.05
CA HIS A 59 -19.93 52.45 -4.04
C HIS A 59 -20.11 51.38 -2.96
N GLU A 60 -20.24 51.77 -1.70
CA GLU A 60 -20.50 50.83 -0.61
C GLU A 60 -21.81 50.07 -0.83
N ARG A 61 -21.80 48.77 -0.56
CA ARG A 61 -23.05 48.02 -0.42
C ARG A 61 -23.75 48.48 0.86
N LYS A 62 -24.62 49.50 0.76
CA LYS A 62 -25.60 49.81 1.83
C LYS A 62 -26.50 48.60 2.04
N ALA A 63 -26.11 47.72 2.96
CA ALA A 63 -26.91 46.60 3.38
C ALA A 63 -28.19 47.11 4.06
N ARG A 64 -29.36 46.88 3.44
CA ARG A 64 -30.65 47.02 4.14
C ARG A 64 -30.77 45.91 5.18
N TYR A 65 -30.16 46.10 6.34
CA TYR A 65 -30.58 45.43 7.57
C TYR A 65 -31.13 46.50 8.51
N LYS A 66 -32.35 46.95 8.21
CA LYS A 66 -33.16 47.67 9.21
C LYS A 66 -33.91 46.65 10.04
N SER A 67 -33.29 46.32 11.18
CA SER A 67 -33.87 46.04 12.49
C SER A 67 -35.11 45.13 12.56
N LEU A 68 -34.88 43.86 12.91
CA LEU A 68 -35.81 43.07 13.72
C LEU A 68 -35.01 42.44 14.87
N CYS A 69 -35.22 43.00 16.06
CA CYS A 69 -34.92 42.50 17.39
C CYS A 69 -33.54 41.86 17.64
N PHE A 70 -32.66 42.66 18.25
CA PHE A 70 -31.90 42.23 19.41
C PHE A 70 -32.87 41.71 20.50
N SER A 71 -33.29 40.46 20.37
CA SER A 71 -33.29 39.52 21.49
C SER A 71 -32.33 38.40 21.09
N ARG A 72 -31.04 38.63 21.41
CA ARG A 72 -29.91 37.68 21.39
C ARG A 72 -29.97 36.58 20.32
N ILE A 73 -29.39 36.85 19.14
CA ILE A 73 -28.73 35.78 18.37
C ILE A 73 -27.33 36.28 18.00
N ARG A 74 -26.41 36.17 18.98
CA ARG A 74 -24.98 36.01 18.70
C ARG A 74 -24.80 34.59 18.15
N GLU A 75 -25.18 34.32 16.90
CA GLU A 75 -24.72 33.10 16.26
C GLU A 75 -23.37 33.40 15.59
N SER A 76 -22.36 33.24 16.43
CA SER A 76 -20.97 33.07 16.06
C SER A 76 -20.88 32.13 14.87
N LEU A 77 -20.53 32.64 13.68
CA LEU A 77 -19.92 31.82 12.63
C LEU A 77 -18.58 31.35 13.18
N SER A 78 -18.59 30.24 13.94
CA SER A 78 -17.39 29.61 14.46
C SER A 78 -16.61 29.08 13.28
N ALA A 79 -15.35 29.51 13.15
CA ALA A 79 -14.43 28.92 12.18
C ALA A 79 -14.41 27.40 12.38
N ILE A 80 -14.46 26.62 11.29
CA ILE A 80 -14.40 25.16 11.33
C ILE A 80 -13.08 24.78 12.01
N GLN A 81 -13.20 24.19 13.19
CA GLN A 81 -12.09 23.86 14.04
C GLN A 81 -12.35 22.54 14.75
N CYS A 82 -11.50 21.57 14.48
CA CYS A 82 -11.61 20.25 15.04
C CYS A 82 -11.16 20.22 16.51
N PRO A 83 -11.73 19.31 17.32
CA PRO A 83 -11.40 19.21 18.73
C PRO A 83 -9.91 18.84 18.92
N PRO A 84 -9.28 19.30 20.03
CA PRO A 84 -7.96 18.84 20.44
C PRO A 84 -7.90 17.32 20.55
N LEU A 85 -6.79 16.72 20.12
CA LEU A 85 -6.58 15.28 20.17
C LEU A 85 -6.04 14.89 21.54
N ALA A 86 -6.81 14.12 22.30
CA ALA A 86 -6.38 13.56 23.58
C ALA A 86 -5.70 12.20 23.33
N VAL A 87 -4.37 12.18 23.36
CA VAL A 87 -3.54 10.97 23.21
C VAL A 87 -2.71 10.72 24.47
N ASP A 88 -2.43 9.45 24.78
CA ASP A 88 -1.51 9.10 25.86
C ASP A 88 -0.07 9.27 25.41
N SER A 89 0.60 10.29 25.92
CA SER A 89 1.98 10.63 25.58
C SER A 89 3.00 9.52 25.90
N ARG A 90 2.65 8.50 26.70
CA ARG A 90 3.55 7.36 26.97
C ARG A 90 3.58 6.34 25.83
N SER A 91 2.47 6.21 25.11
CA SER A 91 2.29 5.20 24.06
C SER A 91 2.27 5.79 22.66
N MET A 92 1.98 7.09 22.52
CA MET A 92 1.79 7.76 21.24
C MET A 92 2.30 9.19 21.24
N THR A 93 2.90 9.61 20.13
CA THR A 93 3.18 11.01 19.80
C THR A 93 2.29 11.45 18.63
N VAL A 94 1.74 12.66 18.72
CA VAL A 94 0.89 13.26 17.67
C VAL A 94 1.51 14.57 17.21
N THR A 95 1.60 14.75 15.89
CA THR A 95 2.04 15.99 15.25
C THR A 95 0.86 16.56 14.47
N VAL A 96 0.43 17.78 14.81
CA VAL A 96 -0.75 18.42 14.19
C VAL A 96 -0.30 19.65 13.41
N SER A 97 -0.60 19.71 12.12
CA SER A 97 -0.25 20.86 11.28
C SER A 97 -1.18 22.06 11.51
N SER A 98 -2.48 21.79 11.70
CA SER A 98 -3.51 22.78 12.02
C SER A 98 -4.75 22.07 12.55
N TYR A 99 -5.49 22.71 13.46
CA TYR A 99 -6.82 22.24 13.90
C TYR A 99 -7.95 22.80 13.03
N LYS A 100 -7.66 23.67 12.05
CA LYS A 100 -8.65 24.23 11.14
C LYS A 100 -8.98 23.24 10.02
N PHE A 101 -10.08 23.48 9.29
CA PHE A 101 -10.45 22.72 8.09
C PHE A 101 -9.24 22.43 7.18
N GLY A 102 -9.08 21.16 6.78
CA GLY A 102 -7.96 20.68 5.95
C GLY A 102 -6.64 20.46 6.71
N GLY A 103 -6.56 20.81 7.99
CA GLY A 103 -5.43 20.48 8.85
C GLY A 103 -5.28 18.98 9.06
N VAL A 104 -4.04 18.51 9.23
CA VAL A 104 -3.69 17.08 9.29
C VAL A 104 -3.03 16.78 10.63
N ALA A 105 -3.46 15.69 11.26
CA ALA A 105 -2.81 15.11 12.42
C ALA A 105 -2.16 13.78 12.03
N GLN A 106 -0.87 13.65 12.33
CA GLN A 106 -0.09 12.44 12.14
C GLN A 106 0.20 11.79 13.50
N PHE A 107 -0.04 10.48 13.58
CA PHE A 107 0.18 9.69 14.78
C PHE A 107 1.37 8.76 14.62
N GLN A 108 2.16 8.63 15.68
CA GLN A 108 3.29 7.72 15.73
C GLN A 108 3.32 7.03 17.09
N CYS A 109 3.44 5.70 17.11
CA CYS A 109 3.53 4.96 18.35
C CYS A 109 4.94 5.01 18.94
N ALA A 110 5.02 5.00 20.26
CA ALA A 110 6.27 4.82 20.99
C ALA A 110 6.95 3.50 20.60
N LYS A 111 8.26 3.41 20.81
CA LYS A 111 9.04 2.21 20.49
C LYS A 111 8.45 0.97 21.18
N GLY A 112 8.18 -0.07 20.40
CA GLY A 112 7.59 -1.33 20.88
C GLY A 112 6.06 -1.40 20.81
N PHE A 113 5.40 -0.28 20.52
CA PHE A 113 3.97 -0.23 20.25
C PHE A 113 3.70 -0.26 18.74
N THR A 114 2.55 -0.79 18.37
CA THR A 114 2.03 -0.87 17.01
C THR A 114 0.81 0.03 16.89
N LEU A 115 0.78 0.81 15.80
CA LEU A 115 -0.36 1.66 15.45
C LEU A 115 -1.46 0.83 14.79
N ILE A 116 -2.66 0.86 15.37
CA ILE A 116 -3.87 0.21 14.85
C ILE A 116 -4.89 1.31 14.52
N GLY A 117 -5.14 1.53 13.23
CA GLY A 117 -6.00 2.59 12.70
C GLY A 117 -5.29 3.44 11.65
N ALA A 118 -5.81 4.63 11.37
CA ALA A 118 -5.16 5.57 10.46
C ALA A 118 -3.94 6.24 11.09
N GLU A 119 -2.86 6.29 10.31
CA GLU A 119 -1.66 7.07 10.63
C GLU A 119 -1.92 8.58 10.50
N HIS A 120 -2.82 8.98 9.61
CA HIS A 120 -3.15 10.36 9.30
C HIS A 120 -4.67 10.58 9.32
N ILE A 121 -5.11 11.64 9.99
CA ILE A 121 -6.49 12.11 9.94
C ILE A 121 -6.53 13.59 9.57
N HIS A 122 -7.60 14.04 8.92
CA HIS A 122 -7.76 15.43 8.50
C HIS A 122 -9.03 16.07 9.06
N CYS A 123 -8.98 17.38 9.29
CA CYS A 123 -10.12 18.12 9.82
C CYS A 123 -11.15 18.41 8.71
N GLN A 124 -12.37 17.92 8.89
CA GLN A 124 -13.47 17.96 7.92
C GLN A 124 -14.34 19.21 8.10
N SER A 125 -15.25 19.44 7.13
CA SER A 125 -16.10 20.64 7.10
C SER A 125 -17.15 20.70 8.21
N ASP A 126 -17.43 19.58 8.85
CA ASP A 126 -18.37 19.45 9.97
C ASP A 126 -17.69 19.64 11.34
N SER A 127 -16.44 20.15 11.35
CA SER A 127 -15.60 20.30 12.56
C SER A 127 -15.27 18.98 13.26
N SER A 128 -15.33 17.85 12.54
CA SER A 128 -14.87 16.55 13.02
C SER A 128 -13.58 16.10 12.31
N TRP A 129 -12.86 15.18 12.93
CA TRP A 129 -11.74 14.52 12.28
C TRP A 129 -12.23 13.37 11.40
N SER A 130 -11.57 13.19 10.24
CA SER A 130 -11.94 12.20 9.22
C SER A 130 -12.06 10.77 9.72
N GLU A 131 -11.26 10.41 10.73
CA GLU A 131 -11.30 9.11 11.38
C GLU A 131 -11.07 9.25 12.89
N LYS A 132 -11.30 8.16 13.62
CA LYS A 132 -11.03 8.09 15.06
C LYS A 132 -9.52 8.07 15.32
N ILE A 133 -9.13 8.53 16.51
CA ILE A 133 -7.76 8.42 17.02
C ILE A 133 -7.35 6.93 17.00
N PRO A 134 -6.19 6.58 16.42
CA PRO A 134 -5.72 5.20 16.37
C PRO A 134 -5.35 4.69 17.77
N ILE A 135 -5.10 3.39 17.90
CA ILE A 135 -4.68 2.78 19.16
C ILE A 135 -3.23 2.34 19.03
N CYS A 136 -2.38 2.73 19.98
CA CYS A 136 -1.04 2.18 20.14
C CYS A 136 -1.09 1.04 21.15
N THR A 137 -0.85 -0.19 20.70
CA THR A 137 -0.81 -1.38 21.58
C THR A 137 0.36 -2.29 21.24
N ILE A 138 0.75 -3.15 22.18
CA ILE A 138 1.77 -4.16 21.95
C ILE A 138 1.10 -5.37 21.31
N VAL A 139 1.28 -5.53 20.00
CA VAL A 139 0.77 -6.69 19.25
C VAL A 139 1.71 -7.86 19.44
N LYS A 140 1.16 -8.98 19.91
CA LYS A 140 1.89 -10.21 20.21
C LYS A 140 1.28 -11.38 19.46
N CYS A 141 2.09 -12.09 18.69
CA CYS A 141 1.67 -13.33 18.06
C CYS A 141 2.02 -14.54 18.94
N ALA A 142 1.14 -15.54 18.93
CA ALA A 142 1.34 -16.79 19.65
C ALA A 142 2.54 -17.57 19.08
N LYS A 143 3.19 -18.40 19.90
CA LYS A 143 4.13 -19.39 19.37
C LYS A 143 3.36 -20.43 18.56
N ILE A 144 3.91 -20.84 17.42
CA ILE A 144 3.30 -21.84 16.55
C ILE A 144 4.22 -23.04 16.43
N ASP A 145 3.64 -24.23 16.45
CA ASP A 145 4.37 -25.45 16.14
C ASP A 145 4.51 -25.61 14.62
N PRO A 146 5.66 -26.08 14.13
CA PRO A 146 5.83 -26.36 12.71
C PRO A 146 4.79 -27.37 12.20
N PRO A 147 4.27 -27.19 10.98
CA PRO A 147 3.43 -28.19 10.33
C PRO A 147 4.14 -29.54 10.18
N LYS A 148 3.37 -30.58 9.84
CA LYS A 148 3.92 -31.93 9.63
C LYS A 148 5.10 -31.93 8.65
N ASN A 149 6.17 -32.60 9.05
CA ASN A 149 7.44 -32.70 8.31
C ASN A 149 8.18 -31.37 8.06
N ALA A 150 7.69 -30.27 8.64
CA ALA A 150 8.38 -28.99 8.63
C ALA A 150 9.21 -28.81 9.91
N VAL A 151 10.20 -27.93 9.82
CA VAL A 151 11.04 -27.48 10.94
C VAL A 151 11.10 -25.96 10.95
N LEU A 152 11.30 -25.36 12.12
CA LEU A 152 11.53 -23.94 12.22
C LEU A 152 13.01 -23.65 11.94
N LEU A 153 13.29 -22.76 10.99
CA LEU A 153 14.65 -22.30 10.69
C LEU A 153 15.02 -21.03 11.48
N SER A 154 14.01 -20.24 11.86
CA SER A 154 14.21 -19.05 12.69
C SER A 154 14.51 -19.43 14.16
N PRO A 155 15.40 -18.71 14.86
CA PRO A 155 15.62 -18.92 16.29
C PRO A 155 14.32 -18.71 17.09
N PRO A 156 14.03 -19.57 18.08
CA PRO A 156 12.85 -19.40 18.91
C PRO A 156 12.97 -18.11 19.73
N LYS A 157 11.94 -17.26 19.65
CA LYS A 157 11.82 -16.07 20.50
C LYS A 157 10.96 -16.36 21.72
N SER A 158 11.18 -15.65 22.82
CA SER A 158 10.27 -15.67 23.96
C SER A 158 8.90 -15.08 23.58
N GLN A 159 8.90 -14.07 22.71
CA GLN A 159 7.71 -13.35 22.24
C GLN A 159 7.90 -12.88 20.79
N TYR A 160 6.82 -12.94 20.02
CA TYR A 160 6.77 -12.45 18.63
C TYR A 160 5.91 -11.20 18.55
N HIS A 161 6.38 -10.20 17.82
CA HIS A 161 5.71 -8.90 17.63
C HIS A 161 5.32 -8.70 16.17
N ARG A 162 4.47 -7.71 15.90
CA ARG A 162 4.10 -7.34 14.52
C ARG A 162 5.33 -7.22 13.63
N GLY A 163 5.25 -7.81 12.44
CA GLY A 163 6.31 -7.79 11.45
C GLY A 163 7.42 -8.81 11.69
N ASP A 164 7.43 -9.51 12.83
CA ASP A 164 8.29 -10.69 12.98
C ASP A 164 7.93 -11.74 11.94
N VAL A 165 8.97 -12.42 11.43
CA VAL A 165 8.88 -13.46 10.42
C VAL A 165 9.39 -14.77 11.01
N MET A 166 8.64 -15.84 10.78
CA MET A 166 9.04 -17.21 11.08
C MET A 166 9.26 -17.96 9.77
N LEU A 167 10.47 -18.48 9.58
CA LEU A 167 10.87 -19.27 8.42
C LEU A 167 10.75 -20.76 8.72
N PHE A 168 10.19 -21.49 7.77
CA PHE A 168 10.04 -22.94 7.78
C PHE A 168 11.00 -23.60 6.79
N GLY A 169 11.53 -24.74 7.19
CA GLY A 169 12.22 -25.69 6.34
C GLY A 169 11.51 -27.03 6.38
N CYS A 170 12.00 -27.99 5.61
CA CYS A 170 11.48 -29.36 5.64
C CYS A 170 12.51 -30.33 6.23
N LEU A 171 12.03 -31.39 6.88
CA LEU A 171 12.85 -32.50 7.31
C LEU A 171 13.55 -33.16 6.11
N PRO A 172 14.64 -33.93 6.33
CA PRO A 172 15.30 -34.67 5.26
C PRO A 172 14.33 -35.51 4.41
N ASN A 173 14.62 -35.58 3.11
CA ASN A 173 13.78 -36.26 2.10
C ASN A 173 12.34 -35.72 1.99
N HIS A 174 12.12 -34.48 2.40
CA HIS A 174 10.92 -33.71 2.10
C HIS A 174 11.31 -32.42 1.39
N ILE A 175 10.45 -31.99 0.47
CA ILE A 175 10.62 -30.77 -0.31
C ILE A 175 9.48 -29.81 -0.01
N LEU A 176 9.80 -28.52 0.06
CA LEU A 176 8.81 -27.49 0.30
C LEU A 176 7.99 -27.26 -0.98
N THR A 177 6.69 -27.51 -0.92
CA THR A 177 5.73 -27.31 -2.02
C THR A 177 4.71 -26.21 -1.73
N GLY A 178 4.75 -25.64 -0.52
CA GLY A 178 3.91 -24.51 -0.09
C GLY A 178 4.73 -23.28 0.29
N GLY A 179 4.18 -22.42 1.15
CA GLY A 179 4.88 -21.24 1.65
C GLY A 179 5.98 -21.58 2.66
N ASP A 180 7.11 -20.88 2.60
CA ASP A 180 8.28 -21.03 3.47
C ASP A 180 8.26 -20.12 4.70
N PHE A 181 7.31 -19.20 4.84
CA PHE A 181 7.27 -18.30 5.98
C PHE A 181 5.88 -17.85 6.40
N VAL A 182 5.81 -17.31 7.61
CA VAL A 182 4.66 -16.54 8.09
C VAL A 182 5.10 -15.24 8.76
N VAL A 183 4.21 -14.25 8.72
CA VAL A 183 4.44 -12.91 9.28
C VAL A 183 3.40 -12.59 10.34
N CYS A 184 3.84 -11.98 11.45
CA CYS A 184 2.95 -11.53 12.50
C CYS A 184 2.19 -10.26 12.06
N GLN A 185 0.87 -10.36 11.96
CA GLN A 185 -0.04 -9.34 11.44
C GLN A 185 -0.44 -8.33 12.53
N PRO A 186 -1.03 -7.17 12.17
CA PRO A 186 -1.41 -6.16 13.18
C PRO A 186 -2.56 -6.61 14.10
N ASP A 187 -3.32 -7.62 13.73
CA ASP A 187 -4.37 -8.22 14.57
C ASP A 187 -3.83 -9.24 15.59
N GLY A 188 -2.51 -9.42 15.67
CA GLY A 188 -1.86 -10.38 16.56
C GLY A 188 -1.94 -11.83 16.09
N LYS A 189 -2.35 -12.06 14.84
CA LYS A 189 -2.34 -13.39 14.22
C LYS A 189 -1.18 -13.54 13.25
N TRP A 190 -0.77 -14.78 13.01
CA TRP A 190 0.12 -15.07 11.91
C TRP A 190 -0.65 -15.08 10.60
N THR A 191 0.01 -14.70 9.50
CA THR A 191 -0.49 -15.00 8.15
C THR A 191 -0.81 -16.48 8.02
N LYS A 192 -1.76 -16.82 7.14
CA LYS A 192 -2.18 -18.21 6.91
C LYS A 192 -0.99 -19.13 6.64
N ILE A 193 -0.83 -20.16 7.47
CA ILE A 193 0.20 -21.19 7.28
C ILE A 193 -0.22 -22.08 6.13
N ILE A 194 0.49 -21.95 4.99
CA ILE A 194 0.29 -22.77 3.78
C ILE A 194 1.50 -23.68 3.50
N THR A 195 2.44 -23.75 4.45
CA THR A 195 3.65 -24.57 4.37
C THR A 195 3.30 -26.04 4.21
N LYS A 196 3.85 -26.66 3.17
CA LYS A 196 3.71 -28.09 2.87
C LYS A 196 5.08 -28.67 2.59
N CYS A 197 5.39 -29.76 3.27
CA CYS A 197 6.62 -30.53 3.10
C CYS A 197 6.26 -31.92 2.59
N ASP A 198 6.36 -32.09 1.28
CA ASP A 198 6.00 -33.33 0.61
C ASP A 198 7.20 -34.26 0.53
N ALA A 199 6.98 -35.54 0.77
CA ALA A 199 8.02 -36.54 0.70
C ALA A 199 8.52 -36.71 -0.76
N PHE A 200 9.83 -36.87 -0.92
CA PHE A 200 10.43 -37.15 -2.22
C PHE A 200 11.48 -38.25 -2.13
N CYS A 201 11.80 -38.84 -3.27
CA CYS A 201 12.88 -39.79 -3.45
C CYS A 201 13.94 -39.19 -4.38
N ARG A 202 15.22 -39.46 -4.11
CA ARG A 202 16.30 -39.21 -5.07
C ARG A 202 16.37 -40.34 -6.08
N HIS A 203 16.94 -40.06 -7.26
CA HIS A 203 17.24 -41.11 -8.23
C HIS A 203 18.10 -42.20 -7.57
N PRO A 204 17.66 -43.48 -7.56
CA PRO A 204 18.36 -44.51 -6.80
C PRO A 204 19.65 -44.98 -7.51
N GLY A 205 19.86 -44.60 -8.77
CA GLY A 205 20.97 -45.02 -9.61
C GLY A 205 20.49 -45.91 -10.76
N VAL A 206 21.43 -46.38 -11.57
CA VAL A 206 21.17 -47.38 -12.62
C VAL A 206 21.95 -48.65 -12.30
N PRO A 207 21.38 -49.84 -12.56
CA PRO A 207 22.11 -51.09 -12.35
C PRO A 207 23.20 -51.27 -13.43
N ALA A 208 24.24 -52.05 -13.12
CA ALA A 208 25.25 -52.43 -14.10
C ALA A 208 24.58 -53.10 -15.32
N HIS A 209 25.03 -52.75 -16.53
CA HIS A 209 24.44 -53.21 -17.80
C HIS A 209 22.96 -52.86 -18.00
N GLY A 210 22.41 -51.96 -17.19
CA GLY A 210 21.04 -51.48 -17.32
C GLY A 210 20.95 -49.98 -17.53
N ALA A 211 19.77 -49.55 -17.97
CA ALA A 211 19.41 -48.17 -18.21
C ALA A 211 17.99 -47.90 -17.68
N SER A 212 17.58 -46.64 -17.71
CA SER A 212 16.21 -46.23 -17.37
C SER A 212 15.59 -45.43 -18.53
N THR A 213 14.25 -45.48 -18.65
CA THR A 213 13.53 -44.93 -19.80
C THR A 213 13.50 -43.40 -19.85
N SER A 214 13.79 -42.73 -18.72
CA SER A 214 13.79 -41.27 -18.61
C SER A 214 15.09 -40.78 -17.98
N PRO A 215 15.60 -39.59 -18.35
CA PRO A 215 16.73 -38.99 -17.67
C PRO A 215 16.52 -38.87 -16.16
N PRO A 216 17.58 -39.01 -15.34
CA PRO A 216 17.48 -38.83 -13.89
C PRO A 216 16.98 -37.42 -13.54
N LYS A 217 15.86 -37.32 -12.82
CA LYS A 217 15.46 -36.10 -12.11
C LYS A 217 16.21 -35.96 -10.79
N ASP A 218 16.37 -34.72 -10.32
CA ASP A 218 16.92 -34.41 -9.00
C ASP A 218 16.08 -34.99 -7.86
N TYR A 219 14.75 -35.05 -8.07
CA TYR A 219 13.80 -35.62 -7.12
C TYR A 219 12.57 -36.21 -7.83
N TYR A 220 11.91 -37.13 -7.13
CA TYR A 220 10.67 -37.78 -7.53
C TYR A 220 9.67 -37.68 -6.39
N LEU A 221 8.47 -37.16 -6.66
CA LEU A 221 7.39 -37.09 -5.68
C LEU A 221 6.76 -38.48 -5.46
N VAL A 222 6.09 -38.67 -4.33
CA VAL A 222 5.37 -39.92 -4.03
C VAL A 222 4.38 -40.25 -5.15
N GLY A 223 4.46 -41.49 -5.64
CA GLY A 223 3.67 -42.00 -6.77
C GLY A 223 4.39 -41.96 -8.12
N GLU A 224 5.44 -41.14 -8.27
CA GLU A 224 6.24 -41.12 -9.50
C GLU A 224 7.05 -42.41 -9.65
N LYS A 225 7.32 -42.77 -10.91
CA LYS A 225 7.87 -44.08 -11.29
C LYS A 225 9.11 -43.93 -12.17
N ILE A 226 10.05 -44.86 -12.00
CA ILE A 226 11.19 -45.06 -12.89
C ILE A 226 11.08 -46.46 -13.48
N VAL A 227 11.23 -46.56 -14.80
CA VAL A 227 11.24 -47.84 -15.51
C VAL A 227 12.66 -48.16 -15.94
N TYR A 228 13.13 -49.36 -15.58
CA TYR A 228 14.44 -49.89 -15.92
C TYR A 228 14.38 -50.89 -17.06
N PHE A 229 15.47 -51.02 -17.80
CA PHE A 229 15.61 -52.03 -18.85
C PHE A 229 17.09 -52.38 -19.07
N CYS A 230 17.35 -53.52 -19.71
CA CYS A 230 18.69 -53.90 -20.14
C CYS A 230 18.84 -53.55 -21.63
N PRO A 231 19.79 -52.66 -22.01
CA PRO A 231 19.95 -52.26 -23.41
C PRO A 231 20.46 -53.37 -24.33
N SER A 232 21.29 -54.29 -23.82
CA SER A 232 21.75 -55.47 -24.57
C SER A 232 20.80 -56.64 -24.37
N HIS A 233 20.58 -57.40 -25.44
CA HIS A 233 19.81 -58.64 -25.44
C HIS A 233 20.47 -59.78 -24.64
N ASP A 234 21.77 -59.68 -24.33
CA ASP A 234 22.49 -60.67 -23.52
C ASP A 234 22.11 -60.62 -22.04
N TYR A 235 21.37 -59.59 -21.64
CA TYR A 235 21.02 -59.35 -20.24
C TYR A 235 19.51 -59.28 -20.05
N LYS A 236 19.05 -59.85 -18.93
CA LYS A 236 17.66 -59.82 -18.50
C LYS A 236 17.55 -59.29 -17.08
N LEU A 237 16.49 -58.52 -16.82
CA LEU A 237 16.17 -58.05 -15.47
C LEU A 237 15.80 -59.23 -14.57
N ASN A 238 16.36 -59.24 -13.36
CA ASN A 238 16.11 -60.27 -12.37
C ASN A 238 14.77 -60.12 -11.62
N SER A 239 14.13 -58.95 -11.71
CA SER A 239 12.92 -58.59 -10.96
C SER A 239 12.10 -57.54 -11.73
N GLU A 240 11.02 -57.05 -11.13
CA GLU A 240 10.16 -56.03 -11.76
C GLU A 240 10.94 -54.80 -12.18
N ASN A 241 10.55 -54.24 -13.32
CA ASN A 241 11.25 -53.15 -13.97
C ASN A 241 10.77 -51.76 -13.51
N VAL A 242 9.77 -51.66 -12.64
CA VAL A 242 9.18 -50.38 -12.22
C VAL A 242 9.42 -50.11 -10.73
N LEU A 243 10.11 -49.03 -10.43
CA LEU A 243 10.27 -48.50 -9.06
C LEU A 243 9.35 -47.31 -8.87
N THR A 244 8.57 -47.29 -7.79
CA THR A 244 7.66 -46.18 -7.44
C THR A 244 8.16 -45.49 -6.18
N CYS A 245 8.21 -44.16 -6.15
CA CYS A 245 8.52 -43.45 -4.91
C CYS A 245 7.32 -43.57 -3.96
N ILE A 246 7.51 -44.17 -2.79
CA ILE A 246 6.41 -44.49 -1.86
C ILE A 246 6.45 -43.64 -0.59
N GLY A 247 7.52 -42.89 -0.36
CA GLY A 247 7.65 -42.02 0.79
C GLY A 247 9.03 -41.37 0.87
N ALA A 248 9.33 -40.76 2.01
CA ALA A 248 10.53 -39.96 2.22
C ALA A 248 11.82 -40.77 2.00
N GLY A 249 12.42 -40.60 0.82
CA GLY A 249 13.64 -41.28 0.39
C GLY A 249 13.47 -42.78 0.13
N LYS A 250 12.24 -43.29 0.05
CA LYS A 250 11.95 -44.72 -0.03
C LYS A 250 11.27 -45.08 -1.35
N TRP A 251 11.93 -45.94 -2.11
CA TRP A 251 11.39 -46.58 -3.31
C TRP A 251 10.65 -47.87 -2.95
N SER A 252 9.65 -48.24 -3.75
CA SER A 252 8.82 -49.44 -3.55
C SER A 252 9.64 -50.72 -3.42
N ARG A 253 10.78 -50.78 -4.12
CA ARG A 253 11.70 -51.92 -4.19
C ARG A 253 13.14 -51.42 -4.38
N LYS A 254 14.11 -52.34 -4.26
CA LYS A 254 15.52 -52.08 -4.66
C LYS A 254 15.64 -52.08 -6.19
N ILE A 255 16.69 -51.45 -6.71
CA ILE A 255 16.98 -51.40 -8.15
C ILE A 255 17.13 -52.85 -8.69
N PRO A 256 16.45 -53.21 -9.79
CA PRO A 256 16.61 -54.53 -10.40
C PRO A 256 18.01 -54.65 -11.04
N LEU A 257 18.53 -55.87 -11.15
CA LEU A 257 19.83 -56.12 -11.77
C LEU A 257 19.65 -56.66 -13.19
N CYS A 258 20.49 -56.21 -14.13
CA CYS A 258 20.65 -56.81 -15.44
C CYS A 258 21.69 -57.93 -15.36
N LEU A 259 21.22 -59.18 -15.42
CA LEU A 259 22.07 -60.37 -15.32
C LEU A 259 22.13 -61.06 -16.69
N LEU A 260 23.27 -61.70 -17.00
CA LEU A 260 23.44 -62.46 -18.24
C LEU A 260 22.32 -63.50 -18.40
N ASP A 261 21.64 -63.49 -19.55
CA ASP A 261 20.60 -64.47 -19.86
C ASP A 261 21.26 -65.78 -20.31
N ARG A 262 21.39 -66.74 -19.39
CA ARG A 262 21.96 -68.08 -19.64
C ARG A 262 21.10 -68.99 -20.54
N ARG A 263 20.13 -68.41 -21.24
CA ARG A 263 19.28 -69.09 -22.24
C ARG A 263 19.68 -68.76 -23.69
N ASN A 264 20.72 -67.94 -23.87
CA ASN A 264 21.47 -67.80 -25.12
C ASN A 264 22.77 -68.60 -25.08
#